data_AF-A0A3E5FP90-F1
#
_entry.id   AF-A0A3E5FP90-F1
#
_cell.length_a   1.000
_cell.length_b   1.000
_cell.length_c   1.000
_cell.angle_alpha   90.00
_cell.angle_beta   90.00
_cell.angle_gamma   90.00
#
_symmetry.space_group_name_H-M   'P 1'
#
loop_
_entity.id
_entity.type
_entity.pdbx_description
1 polymer ?
#
loop_
_entity_poly.entity_id
_entity_poly.type
_entity_poly.pdbx_seq_one_letter_code
_entity_poly.pdbx_strand_id
1 'polypeptide(L)' 'MKIITFHGLRHSHASYLLSNPILSEQLVADRLGHTIKTLRETYSHVYKKHRKILDDYITDL' A
#
# COMPACT_ATOMS: atom_id res chain seq x y z
N MET A 1 9.65 13.06 -19.24
CA MET A 1 10.17 12.97 -17.86
C MET A 1 9.01 13.26 -16.91
N LYS A 2 8.69 12.39 -15.93
CA LYS A 2 7.64 12.69 -14.94
C LYS A 2 8.20 13.68 -13.93
N ILE A 3 7.52 14.81 -13.73
CA ILE A 3 7.90 15.81 -12.73
C ILE A 3 7.71 15.20 -11.34
N ILE A 4 8.73 15.29 -10.48
CA ILE A 4 8.61 14.89 -9.07
C ILE A 4 7.81 15.99 -8.37
N THR A 5 6.66 15.63 -7.82
CA THR A 5 5.79 16.55 -7.06
C THR A 5 5.69 16.10 -5.61
N PHE A 6 5.31 16.99 -4.71
CA PHE A 6 5.01 16.61 -3.31
C PHE A 6 3.93 15.53 -3.22
N HIS A 7 2.94 15.55 -4.11
CA HIS A 7 1.94 14.50 -4.19
C HIS A 7 2.57 13.16 -4.59
N GLY A 8 3.47 13.16 -5.57
CA GLY A 8 4.23 11.97 -5.95
C GLY A 8 5.07 11.41 -4.80
N LEU A 9 5.74 12.27 -4.03
CA LEU A 9 6.49 11.86 -2.84
C LEU A 9 5.58 11.27 -1.76
N ARG A 10 4.43 11.90 -1.48
CA ARG A 10 3.42 11.37 -0.55
C ARG A 10 2.91 10.00 -0.99
N HIS A 11 2.68 9.82 -2.28
CA HIS A 11 2.23 8.55 -2.85
C HIS A 11 3.31 7.47 -2.72
N SER A 12 4.56 7.79 -3.05
CA SER A 12 5.70 6.87 -2.86
C SER A 12 5.90 6.47 -1.40
N HIS A 13 5.78 7.43 -0.47
CA HIS A 13 5.85 7.17 0.97
C HIS A 13 4.77 6.19 1.44
N ALA A 14 3.53 6.40 1.01
CA ALA A 14 2.43 5.49 1.33
C ALA A 14 2.63 4.09 0.74
N SER A 15 3.04 3.99 -0.53
CA SER A 15 3.36 2.71 -1.16
C SER A 15 4.49 1.96 -0.43
N TYR A 16 5.52 2.68 0.03
CA TYR A 16 6.61 2.10 0.81
C TYR A 16 6.12 1.55 2.15
N LEU A 17 5.33 2.31 2.91
CA LEU A 17 4.75 1.84 4.17
C LEU A 17 3.89 0.59 3.96
N LEU A 18 3.01 0.60 2.96
CA LEU A 18 2.12 -0.53 2.66
C LEU A 18 2.85 -1.75 2.10
N SER A 19 4.09 -1.60 1.61
CA SER A 19 4.89 -2.73 1.17
C SER A 19 5.40 -3.59 2.34
N ASN A 20 5.40 -3.05 3.57
CA ASN A 20 5.76 -3.78 4.77
C ASN A 20 4.50 -4.42 5.39
N PRO A 21 4.35 -5.76 5.32
CA PRO A 21 3.15 -6.45 5.81
C PRO A 21 2.99 -6.43 7.34
N ILE A 22 4.02 -6.01 8.09
CA ILE A 22 3.98 -5.91 9.56
C ILE A 22 3.24 -4.64 10.00
N LEU A 23 3.20 -3.61 9.16
CA LEU A 23 2.57 -2.34 9.52
C LEU A 23 1.04 -2.44 9.45
N SER A 24 0.37 -1.97 10.51
CA SER A 24 -1.08 -1.90 10.57
C SER A 24 -1.63 -0.91 9.53
N GLU A 25 -2.58 -1.36 8.71
CA GLU A 25 -3.29 -0.52 7.75
C GLU A 25 -3.97 0.69 8.40
N GLN A 26 -4.52 0.52 9.60
CA GLN A 26 -5.17 1.60 10.34
C GLN A 26 -4.16 2.74 10.64
N LEU A 27 -2.98 2.39 11.14
CA LEU A 27 -1.94 3.38 11.47
C LEU A 27 -1.43 4.10 10.21
N VAL A 28 -1.34 3.39 9.08
CA VAL A 28 -0.98 3.98 7.79
C VAL A 28 -2.09 4.91 7.28
N ALA A 29 -3.35 4.53 7.44
CA ALA A 29 -4.50 5.36 7.09
C ALA A 29 -4.53 6.66 7.91
N ASP A 30 -4.38 6.55 9.23
CA ASP A 30 -4.34 7.69 10.15
C ASP A 30 -3.20 8.63 9.82
N ARG A 31 -2.00 8.09 9.55
CA ARG A 31 -0.84 8.90 9.13
C ARG A 31 -1.09 9.68 7.84
N LEU A 32 -1.86 9.12 6.92
CA LEU A 32 -2.17 9.74 5.64
C LEU A 32 -3.42 10.63 5.70
N GLY A 33 -4.14 10.65 6.82
CA GLY A 33 -5.43 11.34 6.97
C GLY A 33 -6.52 10.71 6.09
N HIS A 34 -6.46 9.40 5.88
CA HIS A 34 -7.42 8.65 5.06
C HIS A 34 -8.30 7.75 5.93
N THR A 35 -9.48 7.41 5.42
CA THR A 35 -10.18 6.21 5.88
C THR A 35 -9.47 4.95 5.35
N ILE A 36 -9.62 3.81 6.03
CA ILE A 36 -9.08 2.54 5.50
C ILE A 36 -9.60 2.25 4.09
N LYS A 37 -10.89 2.53 3.83
CA LYS A 37 -11.49 2.34 2.49
C LYS A 37 -10.75 3.14 1.43
N THR A 38 -10.56 4.45 1.67
CA THR A 38 -9.84 5.34 0.76
C THR A 38 -8.38 4.89 0.55
N LEU A 39 -7.71 4.42 1.62
CA LEU A 39 -6.35 3.89 1.52
C LEU A 39 -6.30 2.66 0.60
N ARG A 40 -7.15 1.67 0.84
CA ARG A 40 -7.22 0.43 0.05
C ARG A 40 -7.58 0.68 -1.41
N GLU A 41 -8.48 1.62 -1.68
CA GLU A 41 -8.85 2.00 -3.04
C GLU A 41 -7.67 2.65 -3.76
N THR A 42 -7.04 3.64 -3.13
CA THR A 42 -5.91 4.41 -3.70
C THR A 42 -4.69 3.52 -3.99
N TYR A 43 -4.37 2.60 -3.07
CA TYR A 43 -3.19 1.74 -3.16
C TYR A 43 -3.54 0.28 -3.48
N SER A 44 -4.68 0.04 -4.11
CA SER A 44 -5.22 -1.30 -4.42
C SER A 44 -4.22 -2.22 -5.13
N HIS A 45 -3.34 -1.66 -5.97
CA HIS A 45 -2.29 -2.39 -6.66
C HIS A 45 -1.29 -3.07 -5.70
N VAL A 46 -0.98 -2.45 -4.56
CA VAL A 46 -0.09 -3.02 -3.54
C VAL A 46 -0.74 -4.25 -2.91
N TYR A 47 -2.01 -4.15 -2.52
CA TYR A 47 -2.76 -5.26 -1.94
C TYR A 47 -2.96 -6.43 -2.91
N LYS A 48 -3.18 -6.14 -4.20
CA LYS A 48 -3.22 -7.18 -5.24
C LYS A 48 -1.90 -7.96 -5.32
N LYS A 49 -0.76 -7.28 -5.23
CA LYS A 49 0.55 -7.91 -5.20
C LYS A 49 0.73 -8.81 -3.97
N HIS A 50 0.37 -8.30 -2.78
CA HIS A 50 0.45 -9.07 -1.54
C HIS A 50 -0.44 -10.32 -1.58
N ARG A 51 -1.67 -10.19 -2.10
CA ARG A 51 -2.58 -11.32 -2.29
C ARG A 51 -1.97 -12.38 -3.19
N LYS A 52 -1.39 -11.98 -4.33
CA LYS A 52 -0.72 -12.92 -5.23
C LYS A 52 0.42 -13.68 -4.54
N ILE A 53 1.26 -12.97 -3.78
CA ILE A 53 2.36 -13.60 -3.03
C ILE A 53 1.83 -14.64 -2.03
N LEU A 54 0.74 -14.31 -1.34
CA LEU A 54 0.10 -15.23 -0.41
C LEU A 54 -0.48 -16.45 -1.13
N ASP A 55 -1.16 -16.24 -2.27
CA ASP A 55 -1.76 -17.32 -3.06
C ASP A 55 -0.67 -18.28 -3.59
N ASP A 56 0.45 -17.72 -4.09
CA ASP A 56 1.61 -18.49 -4.56
C ASP A 56 2.21 -19.32 -3.40
N TYR A 57 2.37 -18.72 -2.21
CA TYR A 57 2.85 -19.42 -1.01
C TYR A 57 1.92 -20.56 -0.56
N ILE A 58 0.61 -20.32 -0.52
CA ILE A 58 -0.38 -21.33 -0.14
C ILE A 58 -0.39 -22.50 -1.13
N THR A 59 -0.16 -22.23 -2.41
CA THR A 59 -0.15 -23.26 -3.47
C THR A 59 1.07 -24.17 -3.39
N ASP A 60 2.19 -23.68 -2.84
CA ASP A 60 3.45 -24.42 -2.70
C ASP A 60 3.57 -25.21 -1.37
N LEU A 61 2.60 -25.06 -0.46
CA LEU A 61 2.47 -25.85 0.79
C LEU A 61 1.90 -27.24 0.54
#